data_AF-A0A957R758-F1
#
_entry.id   AF-A0A957R758-F1
#
_cell.length_a   1.000
_cell.length_b   1.000
_cell.length_c   1.000
_cell.angle_alpha   90.00
_cell.angle_beta   90.00
_cell.angle_gamma   90.00
#
_symmetry.space_group_name_H-M   'P 1'
#
loop_
_entity.id
_entity.type
_entity.pdbx_description
1 polymer ?
#
loop_
_entity_poly.entity_id
_entity_poly.type
_entity_poly.pdbx_seq_one_letter_code
_entity_poly.pdbx_strand_id
1 'polypeptide(L)'
;SQSVKVFGTYQIAGTDGWPMAAVWSHDGQWLAVNEWAADRNEAGLWLYRADGSEIQHLGSNTAEPVWSADSSQLLYVRYEQEGARSYFKLDLNSGAKQLFSLPGYATLVGWLEG
;
A
#
# COMPACT_ATOMS: atom_id res chain seq x y z
N SER A 1 29.97 -4.91 1.00
CA SER A 1 29.20 -5.43 2.14
C SER A 1 27.73 -5.32 1.80
N GLN A 2 26.94 -6.37 2.00
CA GLN A 2 25.48 -6.23 1.93
C GLN A 2 25.01 -5.74 3.30
N SER A 3 24.42 -4.55 3.35
CA SER A 3 23.81 -4.01 4.57
C SER A 3 22.35 -4.45 4.62
N VAL A 4 21.97 -5.19 5.66
CA VAL A 4 20.57 -5.51 5.95
C VAL A 4 20.01 -4.38 6.82
N LYS A 5 18.87 -3.81 6.42
CA LYS A 5 18.12 -2.83 7.23
C LYS A 5 16.76 -3.42 7.57
N VAL A 6 16.43 -3.44 8.85
CA VAL A 6 15.12 -3.89 9.35
C VAL A 6 14.21 -2.66 9.44
N PHE A 7 13.09 -2.69 8.73
CA PHE A 7 12.05 -1.67 8.79
C PHE A 7 10.92 -2.16 9.69
N GLY A 8 10.91 -1.69 10.94
CA GLY A 8 9.94 -2.11 11.94
C GLY A 8 10.08 -3.59 12.35
N THR A 9 9.43 -3.94 13.46
CA THR A 9 9.23 -5.33 13.85
C THR A 9 7.74 -5.57 13.91
N TYR A 10 7.21 -6.28 12.92
CA TYR A 10 5.80 -6.61 12.86
C TYR A 10 5.53 -7.98 13.48
N GLN A 11 4.58 -8.07 14.40
CA GLN A 11 4.09 -9.33 14.93
C GLN A 11 2.83 -9.72 14.16
N ILE A 12 2.91 -10.80 13.38
CA ILE A 12 1.75 -11.32 12.63
C ILE A 12 0.68 -11.76 13.64
N ALA A 13 -0.49 -11.13 13.58
CA ALA A 13 -1.66 -11.56 14.35
C ALA A 13 -2.66 -12.24 13.41
N GLY A 14 -2.56 -13.57 13.25
CA GLY A 14 -3.51 -14.35 12.45
C GLY A 14 -2.88 -15.60 11.81
N THR A 15 -3.72 -16.58 11.43
CA THR A 15 -3.29 -17.91 10.97
C THR A 15 -3.54 -18.20 9.48
N ASP A 16 -4.18 -17.31 8.74
CA ASP A 16 -4.76 -17.67 7.45
C ASP A 16 -4.06 -16.96 6.27
N GLY A 17 -2.82 -17.38 5.99
CA GLY A 17 -2.07 -16.98 4.79
C GLY A 17 -0.90 -16.02 5.05
N TRP A 18 -0.16 -15.70 3.99
CA TRP A 18 0.86 -14.66 4.03
C TRP A 18 0.25 -13.35 3.51
N PRO A 19 0.50 -12.20 4.16
CA PRO A 19 0.12 -10.91 3.57
C PRO A 19 0.76 -10.78 2.19
N MET A 20 0.11 -10.05 1.28
CA MET A 20 0.68 -9.76 -0.03
C MET A 20 2.12 -9.23 0.14
N ALA A 21 3.03 -9.67 -0.73
CA ALA A 21 4.42 -9.25 -0.68
C ALA A 21 4.53 -7.73 -0.65
N ALA A 22 5.45 -7.21 0.17
CA ALA A 22 5.74 -5.79 0.20
C ALA A 22 6.30 -5.34 -1.16
N VAL A 23 5.97 -4.10 -1.56
CA VAL A 23 6.32 -3.57 -2.88
C VAL A 23 7.09 -2.27 -2.72
N TRP A 24 8.32 -2.24 -3.20
CA TRP A 24 9.14 -1.03 -3.25
C TRP A 24 8.67 -0.10 -4.37
N SER A 25 8.74 1.22 -4.14
CA SER A 25 8.72 2.22 -5.20
C SER A 25 9.94 2.02 -6.11
N HIS A 26 9.83 2.45 -7.37
CA HIS A 26 10.90 2.24 -8.37
C HIS A 26 12.20 2.96 -8.00
N ASP A 27 12.10 4.11 -7.32
CA ASP A 27 13.23 4.89 -6.78
C ASP A 27 13.80 4.33 -5.46
N GLY A 28 13.17 3.30 -4.89
CA GLY A 28 13.57 2.67 -3.64
C GLY A 28 13.39 3.54 -2.39
N GLN A 29 12.69 4.67 -2.48
CA GLN A 29 12.47 5.56 -1.33
C GLN A 29 11.32 5.14 -0.43
N TRP A 30 10.39 4.34 -0.96
CA TRP A 30 9.18 3.94 -0.25
C TRP A 30 8.92 2.44 -0.38
N LEU A 31 8.39 1.86 0.70
CA LEU A 31 7.94 0.49 0.76
C LEU A 31 6.46 0.47 1.14
N ALA A 32 5.63 -0.16 0.31
CA ALA A 32 4.23 -0.42 0.61
C ALA A 32 4.08 -1.82 1.21
N VAL A 33 3.43 -1.92 2.37
CA VAL A 33 3.27 -3.17 3.13
C VAL A 33 1.80 -3.37 3.51
N ASN A 34 1.28 -4.56 3.27
CA ASN A 34 -0.02 -4.96 3.79
C ASN A 34 0.18 -5.59 5.18
N GLU A 35 -0.34 -4.94 6.22
CA GLU A 35 -0.17 -5.37 7.60
C GLU A 35 -1.43 -6.03 8.15
N TRP A 36 -1.25 -7.11 8.89
CA TRP A 36 -2.31 -7.90 9.53
C TRP A 36 -2.22 -7.81 11.06
N ALA A 37 -3.04 -6.93 11.62
CA ALA A 37 -2.98 -6.59 13.03
C ALA A 37 -4.16 -7.19 13.79
N ALA A 38 -3.96 -7.42 15.09
CA ALA A 38 -5.04 -7.81 15.99
C ALA A 38 -6.09 -6.68 16.11
N ASP A 39 -5.64 -5.43 16.16
CA ASP A 39 -6.51 -4.28 15.96
C ASP A 39 -6.78 -4.09 14.46
N ARG A 40 -8.05 -4.25 14.06
CA ARG A 40 -8.46 -4.06 12.66
C ARG A 40 -8.26 -2.64 12.16
N ASN A 41 -8.15 -1.65 13.04
CA ASN A 41 -7.83 -0.28 12.67
C ASN A 41 -6.36 -0.10 12.30
N GLU A 42 -5.48 -1.01 12.72
CA GLU A 42 -4.05 -0.99 12.39
C GLU A 42 -3.72 -1.90 11.20
N ALA A 43 -4.65 -2.79 10.82
CA ALA A 43 -4.51 -3.59 9.61
C ALA A 43 -4.69 -2.74 8.34
N GLY A 44 -4.17 -3.21 7.21
CA GLY A 44 -4.30 -2.56 5.90
C GLY A 44 -2.96 -2.13 5.32
N LEU A 45 -2.99 -1.15 4.42
CA LEU A 45 -1.81 -0.72 3.68
C LEU A 45 -1.04 0.37 4.44
N TRP A 46 0.25 0.14 4.60
CA TRP A 46 1.21 1.05 5.21
C TRP A 46 2.30 1.44 4.22
N LEU A 47 2.78 2.68 4.33
CA LEU A 47 3.95 3.18 3.64
C LEU A 47 5.08 3.44 4.63
N TYR A 48 6.25 2.93 4.29
CA TYR A 48 7.48 3.12 5.03
C TYR A 48 8.50 3.82 4.15
N ARG A 49 9.08 4.90 4.65
CA ARG A 49 10.21 5.53 3.98
C ARG A 49 11.48 4.72 4.21
N ALA A 50 12.31 4.58 3.17
CA ALA A 50 13.52 3.76 3.18
C ALA A 50 14.59 4.27 4.17
N ASP A 51 14.57 5.56 4.50
CA ASP A 51 15.42 6.10 5.55
C ASP A 51 14.85 5.84 6.96
N GLY A 52 13.56 5.51 7.09
CA GLY A 52 12.83 5.32 8.34
C GLY A 52 12.31 6.62 8.96
N SER A 53 12.42 7.76 8.25
CA SER A 53 11.98 9.06 8.75
C SER A 53 10.47 9.24 8.73
N GLU A 54 9.75 8.41 7.96
CA GLU A 54 8.32 8.54 7.77
C GLU A 54 7.63 7.17 7.65
N ILE A 55 6.48 7.05 8.32
CA ILE A 55 5.60 5.90 8.31
C ILE A 55 4.17 6.43 8.20
N GLN A 56 3.39 5.90 7.27
CA GLN A 56 2.03 6.35 7.01
C GLN A 56 1.07 5.17 6.86
N HIS A 57 0.00 5.16 7.65
CA HIS A 57 -1.13 4.26 7.43
C HIS A 57 -2.08 4.85 6.38
N LEU A 58 -2.39 4.09 5.33
CA LEU A 58 -3.32 4.52 4.29
C LEU A 58 -4.79 4.17 4.59
N GLY A 59 -5.01 3.34 5.61
CA GLY A 59 -6.31 3.05 6.22
C GLY A 59 -6.61 1.55 6.31
N SER A 60 -7.61 1.19 7.11
CA SER A 60 -8.09 -0.19 7.23
C SER A 60 -8.68 -0.71 5.92
N ASN A 61 -8.61 -2.04 5.72
CA ASN A 61 -9.11 -2.75 4.54
C ASN A 61 -8.57 -2.21 3.20
N THR A 62 -7.36 -1.63 3.21
CA THR A 62 -6.68 -1.19 1.99
C THR A 62 -5.62 -2.19 1.56
N ALA A 63 -5.44 -2.36 0.24
CA ALA A 63 -4.52 -3.33 -0.35
C ALA A 63 -4.18 -3.03 -1.81
N GLU A 64 -3.47 -3.96 -2.46
CA GLU A 64 -3.13 -3.96 -3.89
C GLU A 64 -2.40 -2.66 -4.34
N PRO A 65 -1.27 -2.28 -3.69
CA PRO A 65 -0.53 -1.10 -4.08
C PRO A 65 0.08 -1.24 -5.48
N VAL A 66 -0.06 -0.21 -6.31
CA VAL A 66 0.61 -0.08 -7.60
C VAL A 66 1.29 1.28 -7.69
N TRP A 67 2.61 1.28 -7.76
CA TRP A 67 3.42 2.48 -7.92
C TRP A 67 3.38 3.01 -9.35
N SER A 68 3.34 4.33 -9.50
CA SER A 68 3.64 4.97 -10.78
C SER A 68 5.09 4.75 -11.18
N ALA A 69 5.35 4.82 -12.49
CA ALA A 69 6.69 4.61 -13.05
C ALA A 69 7.70 5.63 -12.50
N ASP A 70 7.26 6.87 -12.28
CA ASP A 70 8.05 7.96 -11.73
C ASP A 70 8.15 7.96 -10.19
N SER A 71 7.54 6.97 -9.51
CA SER A 71 7.47 6.87 -8.04
C SER A 71 6.77 8.04 -7.32
N SER A 72 6.08 8.93 -8.03
CA SER A 72 5.40 10.07 -7.41
C SER A 72 3.99 9.75 -6.90
N GLN A 73 3.41 8.64 -7.36
CA GLN A 73 2.02 8.27 -7.09
C GLN A 73 1.86 6.79 -6.76
N LEU A 74 0.79 6.49 -6.02
CA LEU A 74 0.38 5.14 -5.65
C LEU A 74 -1.11 4.95 -5.90
N LEU A 75 -1.48 3.92 -6.67
CA LEU A 75 -2.84 3.40 -6.67
C LEU A 75 -3.00 2.35 -5.59
N TYR A 76 -4.16 2.31 -4.96
CA TYR A 76 -4.52 1.24 -4.04
C TYR A 76 -6.04 1.06 -3.98
N VAL A 77 -6.48 -0.10 -3.50
CA VAL A 77 -7.89 -0.44 -3.33
C VAL A 77 -8.25 -0.33 -1.85
N ARG A 78 -9.47 0.11 -1.55
CA ARG A 78 -10.15 -0.14 -0.27
C ARG A 78 -11.31 -1.09 -0.52
N TYR A 79 -11.34 -2.19 0.22
CA TYR A 79 -12.50 -3.08 0.24
C TYR A 79 -13.55 -2.50 1.18
N GLU A 80 -14.74 -2.32 0.65
CA GLU A 80 -15.91 -1.81 1.34
C GLU A 80 -16.81 -2.97 1.78
N GLN A 81 -17.93 -2.62 2.41
CA GLN A 81 -18.96 -3.61 2.76
C GLN A 81 -19.57 -4.23 1.49
N GLU A 82 -20.11 -5.43 1.63
CA GLU A 82 -20.83 -6.15 0.55
C GLU A 82 -19.98 -6.43 -0.70
N GLY A 83 -18.65 -6.38 -0.57
CA GLY A 83 -17.71 -6.69 -1.66
C GLY A 83 -17.44 -5.54 -2.63
N ALA A 84 -17.99 -4.35 -2.37
CA ALA A 84 -17.69 -3.15 -3.14
C ALA A 84 -16.21 -2.73 -2.97
N ARG A 85 -15.69 -1.98 -3.94
CA ARG A 85 -14.29 -1.55 -3.98
C ARG A 85 -14.22 -0.07 -4.32
N SER A 86 -13.44 0.67 -3.55
CA SER A 86 -13.07 2.07 -3.82
C SER A 86 -11.61 2.11 -4.27
N TYR A 87 -11.32 2.81 -5.37
CA TYR A 87 -9.97 2.94 -5.89
C TYR A 87 -9.42 4.34 -5.61
N PHE A 88 -8.23 4.38 -5.02
CA PHE A 88 -7.59 5.62 -4.62
C PHE A 88 -6.28 5.82 -5.34
N LYS A 89 -6.02 7.07 -5.72
CA LYS A 89 -4.72 7.56 -6.15
C LYS A 89 -4.18 8.49 -5.06
N LEU A 90 -3.01 8.15 -4.51
CA LEU A 90 -2.25 9.00 -3.61
C LEU A 90 -1.13 9.68 -4.38
N ASP A 91 -1.04 10.99 -4.25
CA ASP A 91 0.13 11.78 -4.67
C ASP A 91 1.07 11.95 -3.47
N LEU A 92 2.30 11.45 -3.58
CA LEU A 92 3.26 11.45 -2.47
C LEU A 92 3.86 12.83 -2.17
N ASN A 93 3.87 13.73 -3.15
CA ASN A 93 4.45 15.06 -2.97
C ASN A 93 3.52 15.97 -2.16
N SER A 94 2.22 15.87 -2.41
CA SER A 94 1.19 16.70 -1.78
C SER A 94 0.43 15.99 -0.67
N GLY A 95 0.49 14.65 -0.60
CA GLY A 95 -0.36 13.84 0.26
C GLY A 95 -1.83 13.76 -0.21
N ALA A 96 -2.15 14.33 -1.37
CA ALA A 96 -3.51 14.36 -1.89
C ALA A 96 -3.99 12.94 -2.24
N LYS A 97 -5.20 12.60 -1.77
CA LYS A 97 -5.88 11.34 -2.08
C LYS A 97 -7.09 11.62 -2.95
N GLN A 98 -7.15 10.99 -4.11
CA GLN A 98 -8.26 11.10 -5.05
C GLN A 98 -8.96 9.75 -5.23
N LEU A 99 -10.29 9.74 -5.07
CA LEU A 99 -11.13 8.61 -5.45
C LEU A 99 -11.32 8.61 -6.97
N PHE A 100 -11.23 7.44 -7.58
CA PHE A 100 -11.58 7.24 -8.98
C PHE A 100 -12.37 5.95 -9.16
N SER A 101 -13.09 5.87 -10.27
CA SER A 101 -13.93 4.72 -10.60
C SER A 101 -13.25 3.85 -11.64
N LEU A 102 -13.27 2.54 -11.38
CA LEU A 102 -13.00 1.52 -12.39
C LEU A 102 -14.28 0.69 -12.62
N PRO A 103 -14.42 0.01 -13.77
CA PRO A 103 -15.46 -1.00 -13.92
C PRO A 103 -15.41 -2.01 -12.77
N GLY A 104 -16.57 -2.52 -12.31
CA GLY A 104 -16.63 -3.37 -11.12
C GLY A 104 -15.85 -4.69 -11.20
N TYR A 105 -15.46 -5.12 -12.42
CA TYR A 105 -14.63 -6.30 -12.67
C TYR A 105 -13.13 -5.98 -12.83
N ALA A 106 -12.74 -4.71 -12.80
CA ALA A 106 -11.34 -4.31 -12.94
C ALA A 106 -10.56 -4.56 -11.64
N THR A 107 -9.25 -4.74 -11.78
CA THR A 107 -8.28 -4.80 -10.68
C THR A 107 -7.02 -4.05 -11.10
N LEU A 108 -6.28 -3.56 -10.12
CA LEU A 108 -5.02 -2.86 -10.35
C LEU A 108 -3.93 -3.89 -10.60
N VAL A 109 -3.37 -3.91 -11.81
CA VAL A 109 -2.29 -4.84 -12.19
C VAL A 109 -0.98 -4.15 -12.51
N GLY A 110 -1.00 -2.84 -12.74
CA GLY A 110 0.16 -2.08 -13.15
C GLY A 110 -0.17 -0.64 -13.50
N TRP A 111 0.86 0.17 -13.62
CA TRP A 111 0.76 1.56 -14.04
C TRP A 111 1.23 1.67 -15.49
N LEU A 112 0.38 2.21 -16.35
CA LEU A 112 0.73 2.57 -17.73
C LEU A 112 0.53 4.08 -17.86
N GLU A 113 1.61 4.78 -18.18
CA GLU A 113 1.50 6.14 -18.68
C GLU A 113 1.14 6.10 -20.16
N GLY A 114 0.28 7.03 -20.59
CA GLY A 114 -0.06 7.27 -21.99
C GLY A 114 0.65 8.49 -22.52
#